data_AF-A0A3S9SJB2-F1
#
_entry.id   AF-A0A3S9SJB2-F1
#
_cell.length_a   1.000
_cell.length_b   1.000
_cell.length_c   1.000
_cell.angle_alpha   90.00
_cell.angle_beta   90.00
_cell.angle_gamma   90.00
#
_symmetry.space_group_name_H-M   'P 1'
#
loop_
_entity.id
_entity.type
_entity.pdbx_description
1 polymer ?
#
loop_
_entity_poly.entity_id
_entity_poly.type
_entity_poly.pdbx_seq_one_letter_code
_entity_poly.pdbx_strand_id
1 'polypeptide(L)'
;MLTLTLAACGGSGKLPESCVSAMEAYAPLADNPDFSGYPMHIWLQDANGDVKAATAAWNKRVEADYEAIEKRAGSKSAELQMENQAQQCSRWLEKFEQYKN
;
A
#
# COMPACT_ATOMS: atom_id res chain seq x y z
N MET A 1 22.51 0.26 13.29
CA MET A 1 22.27 -0.08 11.87
C MET A 1 21.32 -1.26 11.85
N LEU A 2 20.03 -1.01 11.64
CA LEU A 2 19.04 -2.08 11.49
C LEU A 2 19.05 -2.48 10.00
N THR A 3 19.79 -3.55 9.70
CA THR A 3 19.70 -4.28 8.45
C THR A 3 18.33 -4.96 8.38
N LEU A 4 17.39 -4.33 7.68
CA LEU A 4 16.15 -4.97 7.24
C LEU A 4 16.48 -5.89 6.06
N THR A 5 16.90 -7.11 6.36
CA THR A 5 16.81 -8.22 5.41
C THR A 5 15.42 -8.85 5.55
N LEU A 6 14.45 -8.34 4.81
CA LEU A 6 13.27 -9.11 4.41
C LEU A 6 13.39 -9.38 2.91
N ALA A 7 13.82 -10.60 2.58
CA ALA A 7 13.61 -11.13 1.25
C ALA A 7 12.30 -11.93 1.24
N ALA A 8 11.56 -11.76 0.13
CA ALA A 8 10.53 -12.66 -0.43
C ALA A 8 9.05 -12.37 -0.13
N CYS A 9 8.46 -11.51 -0.97
CA CYS A 9 7.40 -11.94 -1.89
C CYS A 9 7.32 -11.02 -3.14
N GLY A 10 7.95 -11.42 -4.24
CA GLY A 10 7.52 -11.07 -5.59
C GLY A 10 7.50 -9.59 -5.99
N GLY A 11 8.51 -8.80 -5.60
CA GLY A 11 8.65 -7.39 -5.98
C GLY A 11 8.72 -7.20 -7.50
N SER A 12 7.57 -7.06 -8.13
CA SER A 12 7.41 -6.73 -9.54
C SER A 12 6.44 -5.55 -9.65
N GLY A 13 6.73 -4.49 -8.89
CA GLY A 13 6.01 -3.24 -9.05
C GLY A 13 6.45 -2.07 -8.18
N LYS A 14 5.77 -0.94 -8.34
CA LYS A 14 6.09 0.36 -7.73
C LYS A 14 5.42 0.58 -6.37
N LEU A 15 4.51 -0.29 -5.95
CA LEU A 15 3.87 -0.21 -4.64
C LEU A 15 4.91 -0.43 -3.52
N PRO A 16 5.06 0.50 -2.57
CA PRO A 16 5.97 0.32 -1.44
C PRO A 16 5.59 -0.88 -0.57
N GLU A 17 6.57 -1.58 -0.01
CA GLU A 17 6.34 -2.74 0.88
C GLU A 17 5.48 -2.37 2.10
N SER A 18 5.65 -1.18 2.67
CA SER A 18 4.82 -0.70 3.78
C SER A 18 3.33 -0.63 3.43
N CYS A 19 2.99 -0.43 2.15
CA CYS A 19 1.59 -0.46 1.69
C CYS A 19 1.04 -1.88 1.59
N VAL A 20 1.88 -2.85 1.21
CA VAL A 20 1.50 -4.27 1.22
C VAL A 20 1.21 -4.72 2.66
N SER A 21 2.13 -4.45 3.59
CA SER A 21 1.94 -4.77 5.00
C SER A 21 0.74 -4.03 5.61
N ALA A 22 0.50 -2.77 5.23
CA ALA A 22 -0.69 -2.03 5.65
C ALA A 22 -1.99 -2.69 5.16
N MET A 23 -2.06 -3.18 3.92
CA MET A 23 -3.22 -3.92 3.41
C MET A 23 -3.46 -5.21 4.21
N GLU A 24 -2.39 -5.98 4.49
CA GLU A 24 -2.48 -7.20 5.29
C GLU A 24 -2.98 -6.93 6.71
N ALA A 25 -2.51 -5.84 7.32
CA ALA A 25 -2.97 -5.42 8.64
C ALA A 25 -4.39 -4.85 8.63
N TYR A 26 -4.80 -4.20 7.53
CA TYR A 26 -6.12 -3.63 7.33
C TYR A 26 -7.20 -4.68 7.11
N ALA A 27 -6.89 -5.75 6.36
CA ALA A 27 -7.86 -6.75 5.93
C ALA A 27 -8.78 -7.31 7.04
N PRO A 28 -8.29 -7.70 8.23
CA PRO A 28 -9.16 -8.18 9.31
C PRO A 28 -10.04 -7.06 9.94
N LEU A 29 -9.75 -5.79 9.67
CA LEU A 29 -10.48 -4.63 10.17
C LEU A 29 -11.51 -4.12 9.15
N ALA A 30 -11.54 -4.66 7.93
CA ALA A 30 -12.27 -4.07 6.80
C ALA A 30 -13.80 -4.04 6.97
N ASP A 31 -14.35 -4.97 7.73
CA ASP A 31 -15.79 -5.02 8.04
C ASP A 31 -16.18 -4.05 9.18
N ASN A 32 -15.21 -3.48 9.88
CA ASN A 32 -15.49 -2.48 10.90
C ASN A 32 -15.73 -1.11 10.24
N PRO A 33 -16.92 -0.48 10.43
CA PRO A 33 -17.26 0.79 9.78
C PRO A 33 -16.32 1.94 10.13
N ASP A 34 -15.63 1.89 11.28
CA ASP A 34 -14.61 2.88 11.68
C ASP A 34 -13.40 2.90 10.73
N PHE A 35 -13.24 1.84 9.94
CA PHE A 35 -12.15 1.64 8.99
C PHE A 35 -12.58 1.72 7.52
N SER A 36 -13.84 2.08 7.24
CA SER A 36 -14.33 2.21 5.85
C SER A 36 -13.72 3.40 5.08
N GLY A 37 -13.18 4.40 5.80
CA GLY A 37 -12.58 5.59 5.20
C GLY A 37 -11.16 5.43 4.65
N TYR A 38 -10.52 4.27 4.83
CA TYR A 38 -9.16 4.03 4.35
C TYR A 38 -9.16 3.60 2.88
N PRO A 39 -8.20 4.05 2.06
CA PRO A 39 -8.18 3.72 0.63
C PRO A 39 -8.02 2.21 0.34
N MET A 40 -7.55 1.43 1.30
CA MET A 40 -7.47 -0.03 1.22
C MET A 40 -8.86 -0.69 1.15
N HIS A 41 -9.91 -0.03 1.67
CA HIS A 41 -11.27 -0.55 1.69
C HIS A 41 -11.76 -0.92 0.29
N ILE A 42 -11.64 0.00 -0.67
CA ILE A 42 -12.13 -0.17 -2.04
C ILE A 42 -11.35 -1.30 -2.74
N TRP A 43 -10.04 -1.33 -2.61
CA TRP A 43 -9.21 -2.38 -3.21
C TRP A 43 -9.57 -3.77 -2.69
N LEU A 44 -9.80 -3.88 -1.39
CA LEU A 44 -10.15 -5.13 -0.75
C LEU A 44 -11.59 -5.55 -1.09
N GLN A 45 -12.52 -4.60 -1.13
CA GLN A 45 -13.90 -4.82 -1.54
C GLN A 45 -13.98 -5.32 -2.99
N ASP A 46 -13.32 -4.65 -3.93
CA ASP A 46 -13.29 -5.05 -5.34
C ASP A 46 -12.62 -6.41 -5.55
N ALA A 47 -11.67 -6.76 -4.67
CA ALA A 47 -11.01 -8.06 -4.64
C ALA A 47 -11.77 -9.13 -3.82
N ASN A 48 -12.99 -8.83 -3.36
CA ASN A 48 -13.81 -9.73 -2.54
C ASN A 48 -13.06 -10.29 -1.31
N GLY A 49 -12.31 -9.42 -0.62
CA GLY A 49 -11.53 -9.79 0.56
C GLY A 49 -10.16 -10.43 0.26
N ASP A 50 -9.81 -10.69 -1.00
CA ASP A 50 -8.51 -11.26 -1.35
C ASP A 50 -7.40 -10.20 -1.30
N VAL A 51 -6.59 -10.26 -0.24
CA VAL A 51 -5.47 -9.34 0.01
C VAL A 51 -4.44 -9.36 -1.14
N LYS A 52 -4.17 -10.52 -1.73
CA LYS A 52 -3.19 -10.64 -2.81
C LYS A 52 -3.71 -10.00 -4.10
N ALA A 53 -4.98 -10.22 -4.42
CA ALA A 53 -5.62 -9.56 -5.56
C ALA A 53 -5.74 -8.04 -5.33
N ALA A 54 -6.10 -7.61 -4.13
CA ALA A 54 -6.20 -6.19 -3.76
C ALA A 54 -4.85 -5.46 -3.87
N THR A 55 -3.78 -6.05 -3.34
CA THR A 55 -2.42 -5.48 -3.44
C THR A 55 -1.92 -5.46 -4.88
N ALA A 56 -2.22 -6.49 -5.69
CA ALA A 56 -1.88 -6.50 -7.11
C ALA A 56 -2.63 -5.40 -7.90
N ALA A 57 -3.92 -5.18 -7.62
CA ALA A 57 -4.70 -4.11 -8.24
C ALA A 57 -4.18 -2.73 -7.84
N TRP A 58 -3.89 -2.53 -6.55
CA TRP A 58 -3.30 -1.29 -6.06
C TRP A 58 -1.92 -1.03 -6.68
N ASN A 59 -1.08 -2.06 -6.81
CA ASN A 59 0.23 -1.93 -7.46
C ASN A 59 0.13 -1.45 -8.91
N LYS A 60 -0.77 -2.02 -9.70
CA LYS A 60 -1.00 -1.57 -11.09
C LYS A 60 -1.41 -0.09 -11.15
N ARG A 61 -2.22 0.37 -10.20
CA ARG A 61 -2.60 1.78 -10.12
C ARG A 61 -1.40 2.67 -9.79
N VAL A 62 -0.59 2.27 -8.82
CA VAL A 62 0.62 3.02 -8.43
C VAL A 62 1.63 3.09 -9.56
N GLU A 63 1.81 2.02 -10.33
CA GLU A 63 2.65 2.01 -11.54
C GLU A 63 2.14 3.02 -12.58
N ALA A 64 0.84 2.98 -12.89
CA ALA A 64 0.23 3.91 -13.84
C ALA A 64 0.35 5.37 -13.38
N ASP A 65 0.13 5.63 -12.08
CA ASP A 65 0.29 6.97 -11.50
C ASP A 65 1.77 7.41 -11.57
N TYR A 66 2.71 6.53 -11.23
CA TYR A 66 4.16 6.79 -11.31
C TYR A 66 4.57 7.21 -12.73
N GLU A 67 4.20 6.42 -13.75
CA GLU A 67 4.52 6.70 -15.15
C GLU A 67 3.89 8.03 -15.62
N ALA A 68 2.65 8.31 -15.21
CA ALA A 68 1.99 9.56 -15.53
C ALA A 68 2.68 10.78 -14.90
N ILE A 69 3.15 10.66 -13.65
CA ILE A 69 3.89 11.71 -12.94
C ILE A 69 5.27 11.90 -13.57
N GLU A 70 5.97 10.81 -13.86
CA GLU A 70 7.28 10.84 -14.49
C GLU A 70 7.21 11.57 -15.84
N LYS A 71 6.20 11.27 -16.66
CA LYS A 71 5.99 11.92 -17.95
C LYS A 71 5.69 13.42 -17.84
N ARG A 72 4.94 13.85 -16.81
CA ARG A 72 4.50 15.25 -16.66
C ARG A 72 5.47 16.14 -15.88
N ALA A 73 6.20 15.58 -14.93
CA ALA A 73 6.96 16.32 -13.91
C ALA A 73 8.38 15.76 -13.68
N GLY A 74 8.74 14.67 -14.36
CA GLY A 74 10.05 14.03 -14.26
C GLY A 74 10.15 13.01 -13.13
N SER A 75 11.16 12.14 -13.22
CA SER A 75 11.35 10.99 -12.35
C SER A 75 11.48 11.37 -10.87
N LYS A 76 12.14 12.50 -10.55
CA LYS A 76 12.29 12.98 -9.17
C LYS A 76 10.94 13.25 -8.48
N SER A 77 9.97 13.80 -9.22
CA SER A 77 8.63 14.04 -8.68
C SER A 77 7.86 12.73 -8.48
N ALA A 78 8.04 11.77 -9.39
CA ALA A 78 7.42 10.46 -9.26
C ALA A 78 7.99 9.68 -8.05
N GLU A 79 9.31 9.71 -7.86
CA GLU A 79 9.99 9.12 -6.71
C GLU A 79 9.54 9.74 -5.39
N LEU A 80 9.49 11.08 -5.30
CA LEU A 80 9.00 11.77 -4.09
C LEU A 80 7.56 11.37 -3.74
N GLN A 81 6.72 11.14 -4.74
CA GLN A 81 5.35 10.67 -4.50
C GLN A 81 5.34 9.23 -3.94
N MET A 82 6.23 8.35 -4.40
CA MET A 82 6.37 7.01 -3.84
C MET A 82 6.89 7.02 -2.41
N GLU A 83 7.84 7.91 -2.09
CA GLU A 83 8.33 8.10 -0.72
C GLU A 83 7.21 8.58 0.22
N ASN A 84 6.43 9.57 -0.21
CA ASN A 84 5.28 10.06 0.55
C ASN A 84 4.22 8.96 0.76
N GLN A 85 3.95 8.18 -0.28
CA GLN A 85 3.03 7.04 -0.17
C GLN A 85 3.55 5.98 0.80
N ALA A 86 4.84 5.64 0.75
CA ALA A 86 5.46 4.69 1.67
C ALA A 86 5.33 5.16 3.13
N GLN A 87 5.60 6.44 3.41
CA GLN A 87 5.44 7.02 4.73
C GLN A 87 3.99 6.99 5.21
N GLN A 88 3.03 7.31 4.34
CA GLN A 88 1.61 7.28 4.68
C GLN A 88 1.15 5.86 5.00
N CYS A 89 1.59 4.87 4.23
CA CYS A 89 1.31 3.47 4.48
C CYS A 89 1.92 2.98 5.80
N SER A 90 3.13 3.40 6.15
CA SER A 90 3.73 3.06 7.46
C SER A 90 2.89 3.62 8.62
N ARG A 91 2.38 4.85 8.52
CA ARG A 91 1.49 5.42 9.54
C ARG A 91 0.18 4.65 9.68
N TRP A 92 -0.37 4.17 8.56
CA TRP A 92 -1.56 3.33 8.59
C TRP A 92 -1.27 1.96 9.22
N LEU A 93 -0.16 1.33 8.85
CA LEU A 93 0.28 0.06 9.44
C LEU A 93 0.39 0.17 10.97
N GLU A 94 1.14 1.15 11.46
CA GLU A 94 1.28 1.41 12.91
C GLU A 94 -0.08 1.56 13.59
N LYS A 95 -1.02 2.27 12.94
CA LYS A 95 -2.36 2.45 13.46
C LYS A 95 -3.14 1.13 13.48
N PHE A 96 -3.15 0.35 12.39
CA PHE A 96 -3.90 -0.90 12.32
C PHE A 96 -3.37 -1.96 13.29
N GLU A 97 -2.06 -2.00 13.50
CA GLU A 97 -1.44 -2.91 14.48
C GLU A 97 -1.88 -2.60 15.92
N GLN A 98 -2.20 -1.35 16.26
CA GLN A 98 -2.73 -1.02 17.59
C GLN A 98 -4.10 -1.65 17.85
N TYR A 99 -4.90 -1.93 16.81
CA TYR A 99 -6.22 -2.54 16.91
C TYR A 99 -6.21 -4.07 16.83
N LYS A 100 -5.03 -4.68 16.73
CA LYS A 100 -4.89 -6.15 16.77
C LYS A 100 -4.82 -6.73 18.20
N ASN A 101 -4.95 -5.89 19.24
CA ASN A 101 -4.90 -6.26 20.66
C ASN A 101 -6.28 -6.53 21.26
#